data_AF-F0NE25-F1
#
_entry.id   AF-F0NE25-F1
#
_cell.length_a   1.000
_cell.length_b   1.000
_cell.length_c   1.000
_cell.angle_alpha   90.00
_cell.angle_beta   90.00
_cell.angle_gamma   90.00
#
_symmetry.space_group_name_H-M   'P 1'
#
loop_
_entity.id
_entity.type
_entity.pdbx_description
1 polymer ?
#
loop_
_entity_poly.entity_id
_entity_poly.type
_entity_poly.pdbx_seq_one_letter_code
_entity_poly.pdbx_strand_id
1 'polypeptide(L)' 'MLNTMNLEDVNCKETEEIALDYGITFYDASYVWLARKLDLPLITEDNKLRKAVEKDLKVLSTKDIK' A
#
# COMPACT_ATOMS: atom_id res chain seq x y z
N MET A 1 2.14 -19.06 15.28
CA MET A 1 2.24 -18.62 13.87
C MET A 1 1.42 -17.36 13.55
N LEU A 2 0.67 -16.78 14.51
CA LEU A 2 0.06 -15.44 14.38
C LEU A 2 0.80 -14.35 15.17
N ASN A 3 1.62 -14.73 16.15
CA ASN A 3 2.31 -13.81 17.07
C ASN A 3 3.39 -12.92 16.40
N THR A 4 3.68 -13.12 15.11
CA THR A 4 4.63 -12.32 14.32
C THR A 4 3.93 -11.25 13.48
N MET A 5 2.59 -11.27 13.41
CA MET A 5 1.81 -10.31 12.62
C MET A 5 1.56 -9.05 13.46
N ASN A 6 2.10 -7.93 13.00
CA ASN A 6 1.78 -6.62 13.55
C ASN A 6 0.54 -6.09 12.83
N LEU A 7 -0.51 -5.78 13.59
CA LEU A 7 -1.76 -5.24 13.06
C LEU A 7 -1.80 -3.73 13.31
N GLU A 8 -2.35 -3.01 12.34
CA GLU A 8 -2.55 -1.57 12.41
C GLU A 8 -4.00 -1.25 12.04
N ASP A 9 -4.64 -0.41 12.84
CA ASP A 9 -5.96 0.14 12.51
C ASP A 9 -5.80 1.20 11.43
N VAL A 10 -6.53 1.02 10.32
CA VAL A 10 -6.49 1.93 9.17
C VAL A 10 -7.08 3.29 9.56
N ASN A 11 -6.37 4.37 9.26
CA ASN A 11 -6.96 5.71 9.31
C ASN A 11 -7.87 5.90 8.09
N CYS A 12 -9.19 5.79 8.30
CA CYS A 12 -10.17 5.84 7.22
C CYS A 12 -10.12 7.15 6.42
N LYS A 13 -9.88 8.29 7.09
CA LYS A 13 -9.87 9.59 6.42
C LYS A 13 -8.67 9.72 5.48
N GLU A 14 -7.47 9.45 5.98
CA GLU A 14 -6.25 9.49 5.16
C GLU A 14 -6.31 8.46 4.02
N THR A 15 -6.91 7.29 4.27
CA THR A 15 -7.08 6.24 3.26
C THR A 15 -8.05 6.67 2.16
N GLU A 16 -9.15 7.33 2.52
CA GLU A 16 -10.09 7.89 1.54
C GLU A 16 -9.42 8.97 0.68
N GLU A 17 -8.64 9.86 1.29
CA GLU A 17 -7.86 10.89 0.57
C GLU A 17 -6.89 10.23 -0.43
N ILE A 18 -6.14 9.21 -0.02
CA ILE A 18 -5.25 8.43 -0.90
C ILE A 18 -6.02 7.77 -2.05
N ALA A 19 -7.19 7.19 -1.78
CA ALA A 19 -8.01 6.55 -2.80
C ALA A 19 -8.44 7.55 -3.89
N LEU A 20 -8.85 8.75 -3.48
CA LEU A 20 -9.24 9.83 -4.38
C LEU A 20 -8.04 10.36 -5.17
N ASP A 21 -6.91 10.61 -4.51
CA ASP A 21 -5.70 11.17 -5.13
C ASP A 21 -5.11 10.26 -6.22
N TYR A 22 -5.07 8.95 -5.97
CA TYR A 22 -4.53 7.96 -6.90
C TYR A 22 -5.57 7.35 -7.85
N GLY A 23 -6.85 7.61 -7.63
CA GLY A 23 -7.94 6.99 -8.40
C GLY A 23 -7.97 5.46 -8.24
N ILE A 24 -7.76 4.97 -7.02
CA ILE A 24 -7.73 3.54 -6.66
C ILE A 24 -8.85 3.20 -5.68
N THR A 25 -9.09 1.91 -5.43
CA THR A 25 -10.12 1.51 -4.45
C THR A 25 -9.67 1.87 -3.03
N PHE A 26 -10.63 2.06 -2.11
CA PHE A 26 -10.33 2.24 -0.69
C PHE A 26 -9.47 1.09 -0.14
N TYR A 27 -9.71 -0.14 -0.62
CA TYR A 27 -8.93 -1.32 -0.22
C TYR A 27 -7.47 -1.21 -0.65
N ASP A 28 -7.20 -0.86 -1.90
CA ASP A 28 -5.83 -0.64 -2.39
C ASP A 28 -5.16 0.53 -1.67
N ALA A 29 -5.91 1.61 -1.43
CA ALA A 29 -5.45 2.76 -0.68
C ALA A 29 -5.07 2.40 0.76
N SER A 30 -5.74 1.43 1.39
CA SER A 30 -5.39 0.99 2.75
C SER A 30 -4.00 0.36 2.82
N TYR A 31 -3.57 -0.34 1.76
CA TYR A 31 -2.21 -0.87 1.66
C TYR A 31 -1.17 0.22 1.39
N VAL A 32 -1.51 1.20 0.56
CA VAL A 32 -0.66 2.38 0.30
C VAL A 32 -0.48 3.19 1.58
N TRP A 33 -1.56 3.40 2.34
CA TRP A 33 -1.54 4.05 3.64
C TRP A 33 -0.64 3.30 4.62
N LEU A 34 -0.80 1.98 4.72
CA LEU A 34 0.00 1.17 5.64
C LEU A 34 1.49 1.19 5.27
N ALA A 35 1.81 1.07 3.98
CA ALA A 35 3.17 1.15 3.48
C ALA A 35 3.82 2.51 3.82
N ARG A 36 3.09 3.62 3.66
CA ARG A 36 3.55 4.96 4.06
C ARG A 36 3.73 5.11 5.56
N LYS A 37 2.76 4.67 6.35
CA LYS A 37 2.79 4.76 7.82
C LYS A 37 4.01 4.03 8.41
N LEU A 38 4.37 2.89 7.82
CA LEU A 38 5.49 2.06 8.28
C LEU A 38 6.81 2.38 7.58
N ASP A 39 6.83 3.32 6.64
CA ASP A 39 7.99 3.62 5.76
C ASP A 39 8.55 2.37 5.05
N LEU A 40 7.65 1.57 4.48
CA LEU A 40 7.95 0.32 3.78
C LEU A 40 7.59 0.40 2.29
N PRO A 41 8.27 -0.37 1.43
CA PRO A 41 7.82 -0.53 0.05
C PRO A 41 6.47 -1.28 -0.01
N LEU A 42 5.62 -0.90 -0.96
CA LEU A 42 4.42 -1.67 -1.29
C LEU A 42 4.82 -2.85 -2.18
N ILE A 43 4.56 -4.08 -1.73
CA ILE A 43 4.77 -5.28 -2.54
C ILE A 43 3.44 -5.65 -3.18
N THR A 44 3.37 -5.62 -4.52
CA THR A 44 2.18 -6.02 -5.26
C THR A 44 2.52 -6.52 -6.66
N GLU A 45 1.77 -7.53 -7.11
CA GLU A 45 1.76 -7.99 -8.51
C GLU A 45 0.63 -7.31 -9.32
N ASP A 46 -0.18 -6.47 -8.69
CA ASP A 46 -1.18 -5.66 -9.38
C ASP A 46 -0.50 -4.51 -10.14
N ASN A 47 -0.41 -4.68 -11.46
CA ASN A 47 0.20 -3.70 -12.35
C ASN A 47 -0.57 -2.36 -12.44
N LYS A 48 -1.88 -2.35 -12.17
CA LYS A 48 -2.67 -1.10 -12.17
C LYS A 48 -2.36 -0.31 -10.91
N LEU A 49 -2.36 -0.95 -9.74
CA LEU A 49 -2.00 -0.32 -8.48
C LEU A 49 -0.55 0.20 -8.52
N ARG A 50 0.39 -0.62 -9.01
CA ARG A 50 1.79 -0.20 -9.19
C ARG A 50 1.89 1.10 -10.00
N LYS A 51 1.31 1.13 -11.20
CA LYS A 51 1.34 2.32 -12.07
C LYS A 51 0.71 3.55 -11.44
N ALA A 52 -0.32 3.37 -10.62
CA ALA A 52 -0.98 4.47 -9.93
C ALA A 52 -0.05 5.15 -8.92
N VAL A 53 0.75 4.38 -8.16
CA VAL A 53 1.47 4.89 -6.99
C VAL A 53 3.00 4.93 -7.10
N GLU A 54 3.59 4.28 -8.12
CA GLU A 54 5.05 4.12 -8.25
C GLU A 54 5.86 5.43 -8.39
N LYS A 55 5.18 6.55 -8.66
CA LYS A 55 5.82 7.88 -8.70
C LYS A 55 6.14 8.42 -7.31
N ASP A 56 5.34 8.07 -6.31
CA ASP A 56 5.39 8.66 -4.97
C ASP A 56 5.69 7.63 -3.87
N LEU A 57 5.66 6.34 -4.22
CA LEU A 57 5.92 5.23 -3.30
C LEU A 57 6.79 4.18 -3.98
N LYS A 58 7.77 3.62 -3.26
CA LYS A 58 8.54 2.48 -3.76
C LYS A 58 7.62 1.25 -3.85
N VAL A 59 7.47 0.71 -5.06
CA VAL A 59 6.68 -0.49 -5.32
C VAL A 59 7.58 -1.62 -5.80
N LEU A 60 7.39 -2.83 -5.26
CA LEU A 60 8.15 -4.03 -5.59
C LEU A 60 7.23 -5.17 -6.06
N SER A 61 7.79 -6.07 -6.86
CA SER A 61 7.27 -7.42 -7.13
C SER A 61 7.83 -8.40 -6.10
N THR A 62 7.16 -9.52 -5.92
CA THR A 62 7.69 -10.72 -5.25
C THR A 62 9.02 -11.18 -5.86
N LYS A 63 9.27 -10.93 -7.15
CA LYS A 63 10.55 -11.26 -7.81
C LYS A 63 11.72 -10.37 -7.39
N ASP A 64 11.43 -9.20 -6.81
CA ASP A 64 12.44 -8.25 -6.36
C ASP A 64 12.95 -8.58 -4.94
N ILE A 65 12.29 -9.52 -4.26
CA ILE A 65 12.61 -9.96 -2.90
C ILE A 65 13.16 -11.38 -2.99
N LYS A 66 14.42 -11.56 -2.58
CA LYS A 66 15.12 -12.85 -2.55
C LYS A 66 15.13 -13.44 -1.16
#